data_AF-A0A936IUU7-F1
#
_entry.id   AF-A0A936IUU7-F1
#
_cell.length_a   1.000
_cell.length_b   1.000
_cell.length_c   1.000
_cell.angle_alpha   90.00
_cell.angle_beta   90.00
_cell.angle_gamma   90.00
#
_symmetry.space_group_name_H-M   'P 1'
#
loop_
_entity.id
_entity.type
_entity.pdbx_description
1 polymer ?
#
loop_
_entity_poly.entity_id
_entity_poly.type
_entity_poly.pdbx_seq_one_letter_code
_entity_poly.pdbx_strand_id
1 'polypeptide(L)'
;MHLRIWFLLVTMSMNLWAQAPDPVGIWSGVLDANGNRLTLVLHISRADDGTLSAKLDSPDQGAVGLPVSGLKVSADGAIAWDFLPGRGRFEGILKKTEMSGKWRQGALTAPLTLKRTERAPEPPVSVALIEEGAPSPLGIWEGTLNAGTANLRLILRVMRGAEGDLRAVLDSPDQGARDLPVSDLRVTREGRISWEFKPGRGRFEGAINAREMTGTWTQGRLSAPLTLKKTEKASARPRPQGPQPPFPYFEEDVVFEGGDDGVRLAGTLTKPKREGPFAAAILISGSGPQDRDETVFGHKPFLVVADYLTRRGIAVLRYDDRGVGRSSGNFGAATTADFAKDAEAAWRHLMTRKDIDARGVGLIGHSEGAIVATIVAAGNHSVKFVVMLAGLGIPAQEVLEAQGLDAGRAMGISEELLAKVRPYNAEVYAVMKSDLPAAEAQARIDAVLARLESDLAPDEKARIGPFFNSSAAMLSPWIRSFVRYDPAAHLRRVRAPVLALAGGKDIQVKAEPNIASIRAALEQGGNRDITAEILPGLNHLFQTAETGNIDEYPRLQETFAPSALKRIGDWICERTGCKAGQQG
;
A
#
# COMPACT_ATOMS: atom_id res chain seq x y z
N MET A 1 74.69 -15.58 -9.29
CA MET A 1 74.47 -16.40 -10.50
C MET A 1 74.07 -17.78 -10.05
N HIS A 2 72.79 -18.15 -10.16
CA HIS A 2 72.30 -19.49 -10.53
C HIS A 2 70.79 -19.62 -10.25
N LEU A 3 70.09 -19.60 -11.38
CA LEU A 3 68.74 -20.05 -11.64
C LEU A 3 68.52 -21.50 -11.19
N ARG A 4 67.43 -21.80 -10.47
CA ARG A 4 66.76 -23.11 -10.50
C ARG A 4 65.26 -22.93 -10.28
N ILE A 5 64.48 -23.33 -11.28
CA ILE A 5 63.02 -23.33 -11.31
C ILE A 5 62.54 -24.80 -11.37
N TRP A 6 61.37 -25.03 -10.77
CA TRP A 6 60.38 -26.12 -10.95
C TRP A 6 60.52 -27.38 -10.09
N PHE A 7 59.55 -27.60 -9.18
CA PHE A 7 58.34 -28.41 -9.45
C PHE A 7 57.29 -28.16 -8.35
N LEU A 8 56.12 -27.60 -8.72
CA LEU A 8 54.96 -27.45 -7.84
C LEU A 8 54.06 -28.67 -8.04
N LEU A 9 53.97 -29.53 -7.03
CA LEU A 9 53.00 -30.63 -7.00
C LEU A 9 51.66 -30.08 -6.53
N VAL A 10 50.67 -30.13 -7.43
CA VAL A 10 49.27 -29.84 -7.16
C VAL A 10 48.70 -30.96 -6.29
N THR A 11 48.48 -30.70 -5.00
CA THR A 11 47.55 -31.47 -4.18
C THR A 11 46.21 -30.75 -4.19
N MET A 12 45.28 -31.26 -5.00
CA MET A 12 43.89 -30.84 -5.08
C MET A 12 43.16 -31.39 -3.84
N SER A 13 43.11 -30.60 -2.76
CA SER A 13 42.22 -30.86 -1.63
C SER A 13 40.80 -30.48 -2.03
N MET A 14 39.95 -31.49 -2.24
CA MET A 14 38.50 -31.30 -2.26
C MET A 14 38.06 -30.88 -0.85
N ASN A 15 38.01 -29.57 -0.60
CA ASN A 15 37.22 -29.03 0.48
C ASN A 15 35.75 -29.28 0.11
N LEU A 16 35.10 -30.22 0.78
CA LEU A 16 33.64 -30.28 0.84
C LEU A 16 33.20 -29.03 1.62
N TRP A 17 32.84 -27.97 0.89
CA TRP A 17 32.15 -26.84 1.49
C TRP A 17 30.80 -27.37 1.98
N ALA A 18 30.61 -27.42 3.30
CA ALA A 18 29.29 -27.67 3.87
C ALA A 18 28.37 -26.55 3.36
N GLN A 19 27.50 -26.88 2.42
CA GLN A 19 26.55 -25.93 1.86
C GLN A 19 25.56 -25.56 2.96
N ALA A 20 25.31 -24.26 3.16
CA ALA A 20 24.31 -23.80 4.09
C ALA A 20 22.97 -24.54 3.86
N PRO A 21 22.25 -24.92 4.93
CA PRO A 21 20.95 -25.57 4.80
C PRO A 21 19.99 -24.72 3.96
N ASP A 22 19.12 -25.36 3.16
CA ASP A 22 18.15 -24.63 2.34
C ASP A 22 17.19 -23.81 3.22
N PRO A 23 17.14 -22.47 3.11
CA PRO A 23 16.26 -21.64 3.93
C PRO A 23 14.78 -21.78 3.55
N VAL A 24 14.44 -22.35 2.38
CA VAL A 24 13.04 -22.46 1.93
C VAL A 24 12.20 -23.26 2.91
N GLY A 25 11.04 -22.74 3.26
CA GLY A 25 10.11 -23.35 4.20
C GLY A 25 9.48 -22.34 5.15
N ILE A 26 8.73 -22.86 6.12
CA ILE A 26 8.07 -22.06 7.13
C ILE A 26 8.86 -22.18 8.43
N TRP A 27 9.11 -21.05 9.08
CA TRP A 27 9.91 -20.96 10.28
C TRP A 27 9.16 -20.17 11.34
N SER A 28 9.15 -20.64 12.58
CA SER A 28 8.48 -19.90 13.63
C SER A 28 9.13 -19.98 14.99
N GLY A 29 8.97 -18.89 15.74
CA GLY A 29 9.42 -18.76 17.11
C GLY A 29 8.71 -17.59 17.78
N VAL A 30 9.05 -17.40 19.06
CA VAL A 30 8.47 -16.35 19.88
C VAL A 30 9.54 -15.30 20.15
N LEU A 31 9.25 -14.06 19.78
CA LEU A 31 9.99 -12.89 20.17
C LEU A 31 9.49 -12.43 21.55
N ASP A 32 10.38 -12.37 22.54
CA ASP A 32 10.06 -11.76 23.84
C ASP A 32 10.58 -10.32 23.87
N ALA A 33 9.65 -9.37 23.80
CA ALA A 33 9.93 -7.94 23.84
C ALA A 33 9.56 -7.38 25.22
N ASN A 34 10.45 -7.56 26.20
CA ASN A 34 10.27 -7.08 27.58
C ASN A 34 8.96 -7.56 28.24
N GLY A 35 8.64 -8.85 28.12
CA GLY A 35 7.45 -9.46 28.71
C GLY A 35 6.23 -9.49 27.79
N ASN A 36 6.28 -8.81 26.63
CA ASN A 36 5.33 -8.98 25.55
C ASN A 36 5.85 -10.04 24.58
N ARG A 37 5.22 -11.21 24.59
CA ARG A 37 5.57 -12.34 23.73
C ARG A 37 4.80 -12.25 22.43
N LEU A 38 5.51 -12.30 21.31
CA LEU A 38 4.98 -12.24 19.95
C LEU A 38 5.41 -13.47 19.16
N THR A 39 4.48 -14.26 18.65
CA THR A 39 4.78 -15.30 17.67
C THR A 39 5.11 -14.64 16.34
N LEU A 40 6.24 -15.05 15.75
CA LEU A 40 6.65 -14.64 14.42
C LEU A 40 6.69 -15.87 13.52
N VAL A 41 6.17 -15.74 12.31
CA VAL A 41 6.22 -16.80 11.29
C VAL A 41 6.85 -16.26 10.02
N LEU A 42 8.04 -16.76 9.69
CA LEU A 42 8.76 -16.40 8.50
C LEU A 42 8.51 -17.45 7.42
N HIS A 43 7.87 -17.02 6.34
CA HIS A 43 7.65 -17.81 5.14
C HIS A 43 8.77 -17.50 4.15
N ILE A 44 9.65 -18.46 3.87
CA ILE A 44 10.68 -18.31 2.85
C ILE A 44 10.31 -19.17 1.64
N SER A 45 10.23 -18.55 0.47
CA SER A 45 9.95 -19.21 -0.80
C SER A 45 11.05 -18.92 -1.82
N ARG A 46 11.18 -19.81 -2.80
CA ARG A 46 12.15 -19.69 -3.89
C ARG A 46 11.40 -19.64 -5.21
N ALA A 47 11.70 -18.65 -6.03
CA ALA A 47 11.21 -18.57 -7.39
C ALA A 47 11.99 -19.52 -8.33
N ASP A 48 11.46 -19.75 -9.53
CA ASP A 48 12.07 -20.66 -10.51
C ASP A 48 13.48 -20.22 -10.95
N ASP A 49 13.80 -18.94 -10.83
CA ASP A 49 15.13 -18.35 -11.09
C ASP A 49 16.12 -18.51 -9.92
N GLY A 50 15.71 -19.18 -8.84
CA GLY A 50 16.50 -19.41 -7.64
C GLY A 50 16.44 -18.30 -6.60
N THR A 51 15.79 -17.17 -6.90
CA THR A 51 15.66 -16.01 -6.00
C THR A 51 14.84 -16.36 -4.76
N LEU A 52 15.35 -16.00 -3.58
CA LEU A 52 14.64 -16.17 -2.32
C LEU A 52 13.80 -14.93 -2.00
N SER A 53 12.56 -15.15 -1.62
CA SER A 53 11.68 -14.12 -1.07
C SER A 53 11.11 -14.57 0.26
N ALA A 54 10.70 -13.62 1.10
CA ALA A 54 10.03 -13.95 2.33
C ALA A 54 8.87 -13.04 2.67
N LYS A 55 7.97 -13.57 3.50
CA LYS A 55 6.92 -12.83 4.19
C LYS A 55 7.00 -13.15 5.68
N LEU A 56 6.65 -12.18 6.51
CA LEU A 56 6.57 -12.36 7.94
C LEU A 56 5.11 -12.23 8.37
N ASP A 57 4.64 -13.18 9.14
CA ASP A 57 3.41 -13.03 9.89
C ASP A 57 3.79 -12.72 11.33
N SER A 58 3.01 -11.84 11.96
CA SER A 58 2.92 -11.71 13.41
C SER A 58 1.49 -12.06 13.80
N PRO A 59 1.20 -13.37 13.94
CA PRO A 59 -0.15 -13.86 14.12
C PRO A 59 -0.85 -13.28 15.37
N ASP A 60 -0.12 -13.08 16.46
CA ASP A 60 -0.57 -12.44 17.72
C ASP A 60 -1.11 -11.03 17.51
N GLN A 61 -0.67 -10.38 16.43
CA GLN A 61 -1.01 -9.02 16.05
C GLN A 61 -1.95 -8.98 14.84
N GLY A 62 -2.40 -10.14 14.35
CA GLY A 62 -3.26 -10.27 13.16
C GLY A 62 -2.60 -9.80 11.87
N ALA A 63 -1.28 -9.66 11.86
CA ALA A 63 -0.53 -9.09 10.76
C ALA A 63 0.03 -10.24 9.91
N VAL A 64 -0.53 -10.43 8.71
CA VAL A 64 -0.23 -11.56 7.82
C VAL A 64 0.35 -11.06 6.50
N GLY A 65 1.33 -11.80 5.97
CA GLY A 65 1.93 -11.52 4.68
C GLY A 65 2.80 -10.27 4.65
N LEU A 66 3.34 -9.86 5.81
CA LEU A 66 4.08 -8.62 5.91
C LEU A 66 5.37 -8.70 5.09
N PRO A 67 5.72 -7.63 4.36
CA PRO A 67 6.92 -7.62 3.54
C PRO A 67 8.18 -7.89 4.35
N VAL A 68 8.95 -8.90 3.92
CA VAL A 68 10.33 -9.11 4.35
C VAL A 68 11.24 -8.73 3.20
N SER A 69 12.26 -7.93 3.52
CA SER A 69 13.27 -7.47 2.58
C SER A 69 14.66 -7.88 3.05
N GLY A 70 15.67 -7.74 2.19
CA GLY A 70 17.06 -7.94 2.61
C GLY A 70 17.41 -9.38 3.01
N LEU A 71 16.60 -10.38 2.64
CA LEU A 71 16.88 -11.79 2.92
C LEU A 71 18.18 -12.21 2.24
N LYS A 72 19.19 -12.51 3.05
CA LYS A 72 20.50 -12.99 2.61
C LYS A 72 20.86 -14.24 3.40
N VAL A 73 21.39 -15.24 2.71
CA VAL A 73 21.97 -16.45 3.32
C VAL A 73 23.35 -16.67 2.71
N SER A 74 24.39 -16.67 3.54
CA SER A 74 25.76 -16.94 3.11
C SER A 74 26.07 -18.44 3.13
N ALA A 75 27.16 -18.83 2.46
CA ALA A 75 27.55 -20.24 2.31
C ALA A 75 27.87 -20.93 3.66
N ASP A 76 28.29 -20.17 4.66
CA ASP A 76 28.58 -20.62 6.04
C ASP A 76 27.33 -20.62 6.95
N GLY A 77 26.16 -20.29 6.40
CA GLY A 77 24.88 -20.34 7.10
C GLY A 77 24.50 -19.08 7.86
N ALA A 78 25.22 -17.95 7.71
CA ALA A 78 24.71 -16.68 8.25
C ALA A 78 23.46 -16.24 7.48
N ILE A 79 22.41 -15.85 8.20
CA ILE A 79 21.14 -15.41 7.66
C ILE A 79 20.76 -14.05 8.24
N ALA A 80 20.34 -13.14 7.37
CA ALA A 80 19.83 -11.83 7.76
C ALA A 80 18.61 -11.47 6.92
N TRP A 81 17.66 -10.78 7.54
CA TRP A 81 16.48 -10.25 6.85
C TRP A 81 15.86 -9.10 7.65
N ASP A 82 15.15 -8.23 6.94
CA ASP A 82 14.54 -7.02 7.46
C ASP A 82 13.02 -7.12 7.35
N PHE A 83 12.32 -6.95 8.47
CA PHE A 83 10.86 -6.85 8.54
C PHE A 83 10.45 -5.40 8.31
N LEU A 84 9.67 -5.14 7.25
CA LEU A 84 9.27 -3.80 6.79
C LEU A 84 10.45 -2.80 6.81
N PRO A 85 11.06 -2.43 5.68
CA PRO A 85 12.33 -1.70 5.64
C PRO A 85 12.54 -0.70 6.80
N GLY A 86 13.44 -1.04 7.73
CA GLY A 86 13.78 -0.21 8.90
C GLY A 86 12.96 -0.40 10.18
N ARG A 87 11.92 -1.25 10.19
CA ARG A 87 11.06 -1.49 11.38
C ARG A 87 11.50 -2.67 12.24
N GLY A 88 12.26 -3.61 11.71
CA GLY A 88 12.83 -4.73 12.46
C GLY A 88 13.88 -5.47 11.64
N ARG A 89 14.92 -6.00 12.28
CA ARG A 89 15.99 -6.76 11.62
C ARG A 89 16.33 -8.00 12.41
N PHE A 90 16.46 -9.12 11.72
CA PHE A 90 17.01 -10.35 12.25
C PHE A 90 18.40 -10.61 11.67
N GLU A 91 19.35 -10.96 12.53
CA GLU A 91 20.67 -11.45 12.13
C GLU A 91 21.02 -12.68 12.96
N GLY A 92 21.28 -13.80 12.29
CA GLY A 92 21.47 -15.08 12.95
C GLY A 92 22.19 -16.12 12.11
N ILE A 93 22.18 -17.35 12.60
CA ILE A 93 22.76 -18.53 11.96
C ILE A 93 21.65 -19.52 11.63
N LEU A 94 21.59 -19.93 10.36
CA LEU A 94 20.70 -20.94 9.82
C LEU A 94 21.31 -22.32 9.97
N LYS A 95 20.57 -23.21 10.64
CA LYS A 95 20.82 -24.65 10.75
C LYS A 95 19.67 -25.41 10.08
N LYS A 96 19.83 -26.73 9.94
CA LYS A 96 18.88 -27.59 9.23
C LYS A 96 17.43 -27.45 9.72
N THR A 97 17.23 -27.33 11.03
CA THR A 97 15.90 -27.31 11.69
C THR A 97 15.61 -26.05 12.49
N GLU A 98 16.54 -25.10 12.51
CA GLU A 98 16.48 -23.91 13.38
C GLU A 98 17.27 -22.75 12.76
N MET A 99 16.79 -21.52 12.90
CA MET A 99 17.61 -20.31 12.80
C MET A 99 17.59 -19.55 14.12
N SER A 100 18.76 -19.18 14.62
CA SER A 100 18.91 -18.53 15.92
C SER A 100 19.78 -17.29 15.78
N GLY A 101 19.32 -16.18 16.35
CA GLY A 101 19.93 -14.88 16.13
C GLY A 101 19.40 -13.79 17.04
N LYS A 102 19.70 -12.55 16.68
CA LYS A 102 19.23 -11.35 17.36
C LYS A 102 18.21 -10.64 16.50
N TRP A 103 17.06 -10.34 17.10
CA TRP A 103 16.09 -9.38 16.61
C TRP A 103 16.43 -7.98 17.11
N ARG A 104 16.33 -6.97 16.24
CA ARG A 104 16.49 -5.56 16.57
C ARG A 104 15.32 -4.75 16.03
N GLN A 105 14.71 -3.91 16.86
CA GLN A 105 13.60 -3.04 16.48
C GLN A 105 13.62 -1.77 17.34
N GLY A 106 13.98 -0.62 16.74
CA GLY A 106 14.28 0.59 17.51
C GLY A 106 15.37 0.34 18.55
N ALA A 107 15.13 0.70 19.81
CA ALA A 107 16.05 0.43 20.92
C ALA A 107 15.99 -1.02 21.44
N LEU A 108 14.98 -1.81 21.06
CA LEU A 108 14.84 -3.20 21.50
C LEU A 108 15.84 -4.10 20.76
N THR A 109 16.61 -4.87 21.52
CA THR A 109 17.38 -6.00 21.01
C THR A 109 17.03 -7.24 21.83
N ALA A 110 16.55 -8.29 21.18
CA ALA A 110 16.14 -9.52 21.85
C ALA A 110 16.65 -10.76 21.09
N PRO A 111 16.94 -11.88 21.77
CA PRO A 111 17.20 -13.14 21.09
C PRO A 111 15.91 -13.60 20.38
N LEU A 112 16.06 -14.15 19.18
CA LEU A 112 14.98 -14.80 18.45
C LEU A 112 15.48 -16.12 17.88
N THR A 113 14.73 -17.18 18.16
CA THR A 113 14.97 -18.53 17.63
C THR A 113 13.74 -18.96 16.88
N LEU A 114 13.87 -19.18 15.56
CA LEU A 114 12.81 -19.72 14.73
C LEU A 114 13.12 -21.18 14.40
N LYS A 115 12.19 -22.09 14.66
CA LYS A 115 12.29 -23.51 14.31
C LYS A 115 11.56 -23.77 13.00
N ARG A 116 12.07 -24.69 12.19
CA ARG A 116 11.41 -25.12 10.95
C ARG A 116 10.12 -25.86 11.30
N THR A 117 9.04 -25.52 10.60
CA THR A 117 7.69 -26.07 10.79
C THR A 117 7.08 -26.42 9.44
N GLU A 118 6.24 -27.46 9.38
CA GLU A 118 5.55 -27.86 8.13
C GLU A 118 4.41 -26.89 7.75
N ARG A 119 3.88 -26.15 8.73
CA ARG A 119 2.83 -25.14 8.56
C ARG A 119 3.15 -23.94 9.46
N ALA A 120 2.66 -22.76 9.08
CA ALA A 120 2.70 -21.59 9.96
C ALA A 120 2.02 -21.94 11.27
N PRO A 121 2.65 -21.73 12.44
CA PRO A 121 1.89 -21.78 13.66
C PRO A 121 0.85 -20.68 13.59
N GLU A 122 -0.35 -21.12 13.91
CA GLU A 122 -1.52 -20.31 14.00
C GLU A 122 -1.27 -19.19 15.04
N PRO A 123 -1.92 -18.00 14.93
CA PRO A 123 -1.96 -17.04 16.02
C PRO A 123 -2.13 -17.75 17.34
N PRO A 124 -1.43 -17.37 18.44
CA PRO A 124 -1.67 -17.93 19.74
C PRO A 124 -3.15 -17.75 19.97
N VAL A 125 -3.82 -18.88 19.83
CA VAL A 125 -5.24 -18.95 19.83
C VAL A 125 -5.58 -18.48 21.23
N SER A 126 -6.33 -17.41 21.37
CA SER A 126 -7.29 -17.46 22.45
C SER A 126 -8.23 -18.58 22.03
N VAL A 127 -7.88 -19.83 22.38
CA VAL A 127 -8.69 -21.01 22.08
C VAL A 127 -10.09 -20.61 22.47
N ALA A 128 -10.98 -20.52 21.48
CA ALA A 128 -12.32 -20.09 21.79
C ALA A 128 -12.86 -21.10 22.81
N LEU A 129 -13.14 -20.64 24.03
CA LEU A 129 -13.62 -21.51 25.09
C LEU A 129 -15.13 -21.66 24.85
N ILE A 130 -15.50 -22.68 24.09
CA ILE A 130 -16.88 -23.03 23.81
C ILE A 130 -17.24 -24.21 24.68
N GLU A 131 -18.14 -24.00 25.64
CA GLU A 131 -18.64 -25.08 26.47
C GLU A 131 -19.43 -26.09 25.62
N GLU A 132 -19.35 -27.37 25.99
CA GLU A 132 -20.11 -28.42 25.31
C GLU A 132 -21.62 -28.14 25.40
N GLY A 133 -22.31 -28.15 24.26
CA GLY A 133 -23.74 -27.83 24.16
C GLY A 133 -24.05 -26.32 24.06
N ALA A 134 -23.05 -25.44 24.01
CA ALA A 134 -23.24 -24.02 23.78
C ALA A 134 -23.73 -23.69 22.36
N PRO A 135 -24.45 -22.56 22.15
CA PRO A 135 -24.81 -22.08 20.82
C PRO A 135 -23.56 -21.85 19.95
N SER A 136 -23.61 -22.32 18.70
CA SER A 136 -22.45 -22.18 17.81
C SER A 136 -22.25 -20.73 17.36
N PRO A 137 -21.07 -20.12 17.63
CA PRO A 137 -20.76 -18.78 17.14
C PRO A 137 -20.28 -18.78 15.68
N LEU A 138 -20.17 -19.92 15.02
CA LEU A 138 -19.70 -20.01 13.62
C LEU A 138 -20.58 -19.20 12.66
N GLY A 139 -19.94 -18.44 11.78
CA GLY A 139 -20.59 -17.67 10.72
C GLY A 139 -20.19 -16.20 10.71
N ILE A 140 -20.93 -15.42 9.92
CA ILE A 140 -20.76 -13.97 9.81
C ILE A 140 -21.85 -13.31 10.66
N TRP A 141 -21.45 -12.38 11.52
CA TRP A 141 -22.33 -11.64 12.41
C TRP A 141 -22.12 -10.16 12.20
N GLU A 142 -23.20 -9.44 11.94
CA GLU A 142 -23.13 -8.04 11.54
C GLU A 142 -24.11 -7.19 12.33
N GLY A 143 -23.65 -6.02 12.78
CA GLY A 143 -24.48 -5.05 13.47
C GLY A 143 -23.91 -3.66 13.39
N THR A 144 -24.62 -2.69 13.95
CA THR A 144 -24.21 -1.28 13.95
C THR A 144 -23.99 -0.82 15.38
N LEU A 145 -22.77 -0.40 15.66
CA LEU A 145 -22.38 0.27 16.90
C LEU A 145 -22.66 1.76 16.76
N ASN A 146 -23.44 2.32 17.69
CA ASN A 146 -23.53 3.77 17.85
C ASN A 146 -22.35 4.23 18.71
N ALA A 147 -21.34 4.84 18.09
CA ALA A 147 -20.14 5.35 18.76
C ALA A 147 -20.27 6.83 19.17
N GLY A 148 -21.50 7.32 19.35
CA GLY A 148 -21.81 8.71 19.71
C GLY A 148 -21.96 9.60 18.49
N THR A 149 -20.83 10.00 17.88
CA THR A 149 -20.83 10.91 16.71
C THR A 149 -20.95 10.19 15.36
N ALA A 150 -20.80 8.86 15.35
CA ALA A 150 -20.86 8.04 14.15
C ALA A 150 -21.51 6.68 14.43
N ASN A 151 -22.16 6.14 13.41
CA ASN A 151 -22.62 4.75 13.38
C ASN A 151 -21.60 3.91 12.61
N LEU A 152 -21.10 2.86 13.26
CA LEU A 152 -20.05 1.98 12.75
C LEU A 152 -20.60 0.57 12.58
N ARG A 153 -20.64 0.06 11.36
CA ARG A 153 -20.92 -1.35 11.11
C ARG A 153 -19.74 -2.19 11.57
N LEU A 154 -20.03 -3.19 12.38
CA LEU A 154 -19.08 -4.18 12.85
C LEU A 154 -19.47 -5.53 12.29
N ILE A 155 -18.49 -6.23 11.68
CA ILE A 155 -18.69 -7.55 11.11
C ILE A 155 -17.73 -8.53 11.79
N LEU A 156 -18.26 -9.34 12.70
CA LEU A 156 -17.54 -10.42 13.35
C LEU A 156 -17.65 -11.67 12.46
N ARG A 157 -16.53 -12.16 11.93
CA ARG A 157 -16.46 -13.44 11.23
C ARG A 157 -15.84 -14.49 12.14
N VAL A 158 -16.60 -15.52 12.47
CA VAL A 158 -16.12 -16.67 13.23
C VAL A 158 -16.01 -17.88 12.31
N MET A 159 -14.82 -18.45 12.21
CA MET A 159 -14.47 -19.51 11.26
C MET A 159 -13.68 -20.63 11.96
N ARG A 160 -13.55 -21.78 11.30
CA ARG A 160 -12.68 -22.86 11.79
C ARG A 160 -11.24 -22.61 11.31
N GLY A 161 -10.27 -22.73 12.22
CA GLY A 161 -8.85 -22.78 11.90
C GLY A 161 -8.46 -24.13 11.28
N ALA A 162 -7.18 -24.28 10.90
CA ALA A 162 -6.72 -25.48 10.19
C ALA A 162 -6.63 -26.70 11.12
N GLU A 163 -6.57 -26.48 12.43
CA GLU A 163 -6.57 -27.52 13.47
C GLU A 163 -7.96 -27.78 14.07
N GLY A 164 -9.01 -27.13 13.54
CA GLY A 164 -10.41 -27.35 13.95
C GLY A 164 -10.90 -26.47 15.10
N ASP A 165 -10.02 -25.65 15.67
CA ASP A 165 -10.31 -24.56 16.61
C ASP A 165 -11.19 -23.47 15.98
N LEU A 166 -11.86 -22.67 16.80
CA LEU A 166 -12.61 -21.51 16.31
C LEU A 166 -11.76 -20.25 16.40
N ARG A 167 -11.79 -19.48 15.31
CA ARG A 167 -11.12 -18.20 15.14
C ARG A 167 -12.15 -17.12 14.87
N ALA A 168 -11.82 -15.89 15.27
CA ALA A 168 -12.64 -14.74 14.97
C ALA A 168 -11.81 -13.57 14.47
N VAL A 169 -12.36 -12.84 13.50
CA VAL A 169 -11.88 -11.53 13.05
C VAL A 169 -13.02 -10.54 13.04
N LEU A 170 -12.69 -9.26 13.18
CA LEU A 170 -13.62 -8.15 13.19
C LEU A 170 -13.29 -7.19 12.03
N ASP A 171 -14.30 -6.81 11.26
CA ASP A 171 -14.20 -5.69 10.34
C ASP A 171 -14.98 -4.50 10.87
N SER A 172 -14.50 -3.31 10.52
CA SER A 172 -15.29 -2.09 10.53
C SER A 172 -15.24 -1.48 9.13
N PRO A 173 -16.16 -1.89 8.21
CA PRO A 173 -16.14 -1.42 6.84
C PRO A 173 -16.26 0.11 6.73
N ASP A 174 -16.92 0.73 7.70
CA ASP A 174 -17.11 2.19 7.76
C ASP A 174 -15.83 2.94 8.13
N GLN A 175 -14.83 2.23 8.66
CA GLN A 175 -13.50 2.75 8.98
C GLN A 175 -12.43 2.16 8.05
N GLY A 176 -12.81 1.37 7.05
CA GLY A 176 -11.88 0.66 6.17
C GLY A 176 -11.06 -0.43 6.86
N ALA A 177 -11.36 -0.76 8.12
CA ALA A 177 -10.64 -1.78 8.87
C ALA A 177 -11.15 -3.18 8.54
N ARG A 178 -10.24 -4.10 8.24
CA ARG A 178 -10.55 -5.49 7.86
C ARG A 178 -9.66 -6.47 8.61
N ASP A 179 -10.22 -7.65 8.84
CA ASP A 179 -9.55 -8.82 9.39
C ASP A 179 -8.83 -8.52 10.73
N LEU A 180 -9.42 -7.65 11.55
CA LEU A 180 -8.85 -7.30 12.84
C LEU A 180 -8.92 -8.52 13.76
N PRO A 181 -7.82 -8.92 14.42
CA PRO A 181 -7.81 -10.12 15.24
C PRO A 181 -8.72 -9.96 16.47
N VAL A 182 -9.61 -10.93 16.67
CA VAL A 182 -10.42 -11.03 17.89
C VAL A 182 -9.80 -12.05 18.83
N SER A 183 -9.67 -11.65 20.09
CA SER A 183 -9.13 -12.44 21.19
C SER A 183 -10.22 -12.79 22.20
N ASP A 184 -9.93 -13.76 23.06
CA ASP A 184 -10.73 -14.15 24.23
C ASP A 184 -12.20 -14.44 23.90
N LEU A 185 -12.47 -15.08 22.76
CA LEU A 185 -13.79 -15.56 22.40
C LEU A 185 -14.22 -16.68 23.35
N ARG A 186 -15.31 -16.48 24.08
CA ARG A 186 -15.89 -17.48 25.01
C ARG A 186 -17.37 -17.60 24.76
N VAL A 187 -17.89 -18.82 24.76
CA VAL A 187 -19.33 -19.08 24.73
C VAL A 187 -19.70 -20.14 25.77
N THR A 188 -20.62 -19.81 26.66
CA THR A 188 -21.09 -20.73 27.70
C THR A 188 -22.33 -21.50 27.24
N ARG A 189 -22.63 -22.62 27.91
CA ARG A 189 -23.79 -23.47 27.63
C ARG A 189 -25.12 -22.74 27.82
N GLU A 190 -25.16 -21.74 28.70
CA GLU A 190 -26.32 -20.87 28.93
C GLU A 190 -26.49 -19.80 27.82
N GLY A 191 -25.62 -19.81 26.80
CA GLY A 191 -25.69 -18.87 25.69
C GLY A 191 -25.13 -17.49 26.02
N ARG A 192 -24.17 -17.38 26.95
CA ARG A 192 -23.41 -16.13 27.12
C ARG A 192 -22.20 -16.13 26.19
N ILE A 193 -21.85 -14.96 25.65
CA ILE A 193 -20.71 -14.77 24.76
C ILE A 193 -19.89 -13.56 25.19
N SER A 194 -18.57 -13.67 25.11
CA SER A 194 -17.65 -12.54 25.24
C SER A 194 -16.50 -12.64 24.26
N TRP A 195 -15.95 -11.51 23.83
CA TRP A 195 -14.74 -11.44 23.02
C TRP A 195 -14.10 -10.05 23.07
N GLU A 196 -12.83 -9.95 22.72
CA GLU A 196 -12.00 -8.75 22.84
C GLU A 196 -11.32 -8.39 21.53
N PHE A 197 -11.24 -7.10 21.24
CA PHE A 197 -10.34 -6.52 20.25
C PHE A 197 -9.22 -5.78 20.99
N LYS A 198 -8.15 -6.50 21.33
CA LYS A 198 -7.06 -5.99 22.18
C LYS A 198 -6.37 -4.74 21.61
N PRO A 199 -6.01 -4.66 20.31
CA PRO A 199 -5.36 -3.46 19.76
C PRO A 199 -6.17 -2.17 19.96
N GLY A 200 -7.50 -2.26 19.88
CA GLY A 200 -8.39 -1.13 20.13
C GLY A 200 -8.93 -1.03 21.55
N ARG A 201 -8.52 -1.91 22.47
CA ARG A 201 -9.09 -2.02 23.83
C ARG A 201 -10.61 -2.14 23.83
N GLY A 202 -11.15 -2.83 22.82
CA GLY A 202 -12.57 -3.07 22.65
C GLY A 202 -12.97 -4.41 23.26
N ARG A 203 -14.17 -4.49 23.84
CA ARG A 203 -14.70 -5.71 24.45
C ARG A 203 -16.21 -5.81 24.22
N PHE A 204 -16.67 -6.99 23.83
CA PHE A 204 -18.09 -7.33 23.75
C PHE A 204 -18.43 -8.35 24.83
N GLU A 205 -19.54 -8.14 25.52
CA GLU A 205 -20.14 -9.12 26.42
C GLU A 205 -21.66 -9.14 26.23
N GLY A 206 -22.24 -10.33 26.11
CA GLY A 206 -23.67 -10.46 25.86
C GLY A 206 -24.17 -11.89 25.85
N ALA A 207 -25.35 -12.06 25.25
CA ALA A 207 -25.97 -13.35 24.97
C ALA A 207 -25.87 -13.67 23.47
N ILE A 208 -25.85 -14.96 23.13
CA ILE A 208 -25.86 -15.49 21.77
C ILE A 208 -26.98 -16.53 21.62
N ASN A 209 -27.66 -16.48 20.48
CA ASN A 209 -28.53 -17.55 20.00
C ASN A 209 -28.22 -17.86 18.52
N ALA A 210 -29.02 -18.70 17.88
CA ALA A 210 -28.77 -19.12 16.49
C ALA A 210 -28.81 -17.97 15.45
N ARG A 211 -29.42 -16.83 15.78
CA ARG A 211 -29.66 -15.69 14.87
C ARG A 211 -28.99 -14.40 15.31
N GLU A 212 -28.81 -14.16 16.60
CA GLU A 212 -28.33 -12.86 17.11
C GLU A 212 -27.35 -13.02 18.27
N MET A 213 -26.41 -12.07 18.37
CA MET A 213 -25.64 -11.75 19.57
C MET A 213 -26.09 -10.40 20.08
N THR A 214 -26.56 -10.30 21.32
CA THR A 214 -27.04 -9.06 21.92
C THR A 214 -26.25 -8.79 23.19
N GLY A 215 -25.64 -7.61 23.29
CA GLY A 215 -24.77 -7.30 24.40
C GLY A 215 -24.32 -5.85 24.43
N THR A 216 -23.23 -5.62 25.16
CA THR A 216 -22.62 -4.31 25.34
C THR A 216 -21.22 -4.32 24.75
N TRP A 217 -20.93 -3.32 23.92
CA TRP A 217 -19.58 -2.98 23.47
C TRP A 217 -18.98 -1.94 24.41
N THR A 218 -17.77 -2.21 24.92
CA THR A 218 -17.00 -1.27 25.75
C THR A 218 -15.67 -0.98 25.10
N GLN A 219 -15.30 0.29 24.98
CA GLN A 219 -14.03 0.73 24.41
C GLN A 219 -13.60 2.09 24.99
N GLY A 220 -12.56 2.09 25.83
CA GLY A 220 -12.16 3.30 26.55
C GLY A 220 -13.29 3.81 27.45
N ARG A 221 -13.78 5.03 27.19
CA ARG A 221 -14.94 5.62 27.91
C ARG A 221 -16.29 5.28 27.26
N LEU A 222 -16.29 4.73 26.03
CA LEU A 222 -17.52 4.36 25.33
C LEU A 222 -18.04 3.04 25.91
N SER A 223 -19.32 3.03 26.27
CA SER A 223 -20.09 1.82 26.57
C SER A 223 -21.45 1.95 25.89
N ALA A 224 -21.74 1.06 24.94
CA ALA A 224 -22.92 1.15 24.09
C ALA A 224 -23.52 -0.24 23.81
N PRO A 225 -24.86 -0.35 23.69
CA PRO A 225 -25.50 -1.59 23.28
C PRO A 225 -25.09 -1.93 21.83
N LEU A 226 -24.84 -3.21 21.57
CA LEU A 226 -24.53 -3.75 20.25
C LEU A 226 -25.30 -5.03 20.03
N THR A 227 -26.03 -5.09 18.91
CA THR A 227 -26.68 -6.32 18.43
C THR A 227 -26.07 -6.71 17.10
N LEU A 228 -25.49 -7.90 17.02
CA LEU A 228 -24.98 -8.51 15.79
C LEU A 228 -25.96 -9.60 15.33
N LYS A 229 -26.41 -9.52 14.09
CA LYS A 229 -27.28 -10.51 13.46
C LYS A 229 -26.47 -11.43 12.57
N LYS A 230 -26.81 -12.71 12.55
CA LYS A 230 -26.18 -13.70 11.69
C LYS A 230 -26.56 -13.43 10.23
N THR A 231 -25.58 -13.40 9.34
CA THR A 231 -25.75 -13.19 7.91
C THR A 231 -24.99 -14.24 7.10
N GLU A 232 -25.43 -14.50 5.86
CA GLU A 232 -24.70 -15.38 4.94
C GLU A 232 -23.50 -14.67 4.30
N LYS A 233 -23.59 -13.35 4.16
CA LYS A 233 -22.56 -12.51 3.55
C LYS A 233 -22.47 -11.18 4.30
N ALA A 234 -21.24 -10.74 4.55
CA ALA A 234 -20.93 -9.41 5.08
C ALA A 234 -21.50 -8.32 4.15
N SER A 235 -22.19 -7.31 4.71
CA SER A 235 -22.67 -6.20 3.90
C SER A 235 -21.51 -5.32 3.44
N ALA A 236 -21.18 -5.41 2.15
CA ALA A 236 -20.27 -4.46 1.52
C ALA A 236 -21.02 -3.14 1.30
N ARG A 237 -20.35 -2.00 1.47
CA ARG A 237 -20.93 -0.75 0.94
C ARG A 237 -21.08 -0.91 -0.57
N PRO A 238 -22.22 -0.50 -1.15
CA PRO A 238 -22.38 -0.53 -2.59
C PRO A 238 -21.30 0.36 -3.24
N ARG A 239 -20.70 -0.19 -4.29
CA ARG A 239 -19.78 0.49 -5.20
C ARG A 239 -20.38 0.40 -6.61
N PRO A 240 -21.50 1.11 -6.87
CA PRO A 240 -22.36 0.84 -8.02
C PRO A 240 -21.68 1.07 -9.38
N GLN A 241 -20.59 1.84 -9.41
CA GLN A 241 -19.81 2.09 -10.62
C GLN A 241 -18.82 0.96 -10.96
N GLY A 242 -18.62 -0.02 -10.07
CA GLY A 242 -17.77 -1.17 -10.35
C GLY A 242 -18.39 -2.02 -11.46
N PRO A 243 -17.77 -2.11 -12.67
CA PRO A 243 -18.35 -2.82 -13.80
C PRO A 243 -18.51 -4.31 -13.47
N GLN A 244 -19.57 -4.93 -13.97
CA GLN A 244 -19.88 -6.35 -13.76
C GLN A 244 -19.91 -7.10 -15.10
N PRO A 245 -19.50 -8.39 -15.11
CA PRO A 245 -19.62 -9.22 -16.28
C PRO A 245 -21.10 -9.55 -16.61
N PRO A 246 -21.42 -9.89 -17.88
CA PRO A 246 -20.51 -9.95 -19.02
C PRO A 246 -20.10 -8.55 -19.51
N PHE A 247 -18.81 -8.32 -19.68
CA PHE A 247 -18.30 -7.04 -20.16
C PHE A 247 -18.55 -6.89 -21.68
N PRO A 248 -18.82 -5.67 -22.18
CA PRO A 248 -18.97 -5.40 -23.61
C PRO A 248 -17.63 -5.27 -24.36
N TYR A 249 -16.51 -5.53 -23.68
CA TYR A 249 -15.15 -5.52 -24.19
C TYR A 249 -14.44 -6.85 -23.90
N PHE A 250 -13.26 -7.05 -24.49
CA PHE A 250 -12.36 -8.16 -24.16
C PHE A 250 -11.45 -7.77 -23.00
N GLU A 251 -11.11 -8.76 -22.19
CA GLU A 251 -10.09 -8.66 -21.14
C GLU A 251 -9.04 -9.73 -21.37
N GLU A 252 -7.77 -9.34 -21.21
CA GLU A 252 -6.61 -10.20 -21.39
C GLU A 252 -5.67 -9.99 -20.21
N ASP A 253 -5.40 -11.05 -19.44
CA ASP A 253 -4.32 -11.02 -18.44
C ASP A 253 -2.98 -11.03 -19.18
N VAL A 254 -2.11 -10.08 -18.82
CA VAL A 254 -0.79 -9.92 -19.43
C VAL A 254 0.31 -9.98 -18.36
N VAL A 255 1.47 -10.46 -18.74
CA VAL A 255 2.71 -10.37 -17.96
C VAL A 255 3.81 -9.88 -18.88
N PHE A 256 4.58 -8.90 -18.44
CA PHE A 256 5.66 -8.30 -19.22
C PHE A 256 6.87 -7.97 -18.35
N GLU A 257 8.04 -7.90 -18.98
CA GLU A 257 9.27 -7.46 -18.30
C GLU A 257 9.13 -6.01 -17.85
N GLY A 258 9.53 -5.74 -16.60
CA GLY A 258 9.46 -4.43 -15.97
C GLY A 258 10.62 -3.52 -16.35
N GLY A 259 10.87 -2.53 -15.50
CA GLY A 259 11.89 -1.51 -15.69
C GLY A 259 13.32 -1.96 -15.37
N ASP A 260 13.49 -2.98 -14.53
CA ASP A 260 14.79 -3.51 -14.09
C ASP A 260 14.86 -5.03 -14.33
N ASP A 261 16.08 -5.57 -14.43
CA ASP A 261 16.31 -7.00 -14.66
C ASP A 261 15.65 -7.87 -13.58
N GLY A 262 14.90 -8.89 -14.01
CA GLY A 262 14.19 -9.82 -13.11
C GLY A 262 12.87 -9.29 -12.53
N VAL A 263 12.51 -8.03 -12.79
CA VAL A 263 11.18 -7.50 -12.48
C VAL A 263 10.22 -7.90 -13.60
N ARG A 264 9.13 -8.59 -13.25
CA ARG A 264 8.01 -8.93 -14.15
C ARG A 264 6.74 -8.33 -13.59
N LEU A 265 6.03 -7.59 -14.42
CA LEU A 265 4.80 -6.91 -14.04
C LEU A 265 3.60 -7.67 -14.61
N ALA A 266 2.60 -7.89 -13.75
CA ALA A 266 1.36 -8.53 -14.11
C ALA A 266 0.26 -7.47 -14.24
N GLY A 267 -0.60 -7.61 -15.25
CA GLY A 267 -1.67 -6.66 -15.49
C GLY A 267 -2.83 -7.25 -16.27
N THR A 268 -3.78 -6.37 -16.60
CA THR A 268 -4.93 -6.68 -17.43
C THR A 268 -5.03 -5.63 -18.53
N LEU A 269 -5.09 -6.09 -19.77
CA LEU A 269 -5.36 -5.28 -20.94
C LEU A 269 -6.81 -5.45 -21.37
N THR A 270 -7.55 -4.35 -21.38
CA THR A 270 -8.94 -4.29 -21.85
C THR A 270 -9.00 -3.72 -23.25
N LYS A 271 -9.81 -4.30 -24.14
CA LYS A 271 -9.86 -3.94 -25.57
C LYS A 271 -11.29 -3.94 -26.11
N PRO A 272 -11.68 -2.98 -26.96
CA PRO A 272 -13.00 -2.97 -27.58
C PRO A 272 -13.30 -4.28 -28.34
N LYS A 273 -14.55 -4.77 -28.32
CA LYS A 273 -15.00 -5.95 -29.10
C LYS A 273 -15.18 -5.62 -30.60
N ARG A 274 -14.09 -5.22 -31.26
CA ARG A 274 -14.00 -4.99 -32.72
C ARG A 274 -12.57 -5.21 -33.20
N GLU A 275 -12.32 -5.04 -34.49
CA GLU A 275 -10.94 -5.06 -35.01
C GLU A 275 -10.19 -3.76 -34.66
N GLY A 276 -8.90 -3.93 -34.34
CA GLY A 276 -7.95 -2.85 -34.08
C GLY A 276 -7.26 -2.36 -35.37
N PRO A 277 -6.13 -1.66 -35.27
CA PRO A 277 -5.42 -1.33 -34.03
C PRO A 277 -6.15 -0.28 -33.18
N PHE A 278 -5.95 -0.31 -31.86
CA PHE A 278 -6.57 0.64 -30.91
C PHE A 278 -5.55 1.65 -30.39
N ALA A 279 -5.94 2.92 -30.31
CA ALA A 279 -5.28 3.84 -29.37
C ALA A 279 -5.39 3.28 -27.94
N ALA A 280 -4.41 3.57 -27.09
CA ALA A 280 -4.33 2.96 -25.77
C ALA A 280 -3.96 3.95 -24.67
N ALA A 281 -4.40 3.65 -23.46
CA ALA A 281 -4.01 4.34 -22.24
C ALA A 281 -3.39 3.35 -21.25
N ILE A 282 -2.33 3.77 -20.58
CA ILE A 282 -1.73 3.03 -19.46
C ILE A 282 -2.10 3.77 -18.19
N LEU A 283 -2.74 3.08 -17.24
CA LEU A 283 -3.06 3.65 -15.93
C LEU A 283 -1.91 3.37 -14.95
N ILE A 284 -1.45 4.41 -14.27
CA ILE A 284 -0.28 4.40 -13.38
C ILE A 284 -0.73 4.90 -12.00
N SER A 285 -0.65 4.02 -11.00
CA SER A 285 -1.17 4.19 -9.64
C SER A 285 -0.45 5.28 -8.85
N GLY A 286 -1.11 5.78 -7.81
CA GLY A 286 -0.53 6.68 -6.82
C GLY A 286 0.46 6.00 -5.86
N SER A 287 0.71 6.65 -4.73
CA SER A 287 1.71 6.20 -3.76
C SER A 287 1.26 4.99 -2.94
N GLY A 288 2.24 4.24 -2.44
CA GLY A 288 2.03 2.99 -1.70
C GLY A 288 1.86 1.77 -2.62
N PRO A 289 1.80 0.55 -2.05
CA PRO A 289 1.68 -0.67 -2.85
C PRO A 289 0.26 -0.82 -3.40
N GLN A 290 0.05 -0.60 -4.70
CA GLN A 290 -1.27 -0.67 -5.33
C GLN A 290 -1.43 -1.91 -6.23
N ASP A 291 -2.65 -2.47 -6.23
CA ASP A 291 -3.06 -3.39 -7.29
C ASP A 291 -3.43 -2.63 -8.56
N ARG A 292 -3.61 -3.34 -9.67
CA ARG A 292 -3.99 -2.74 -10.97
C ARG A 292 -5.30 -1.93 -10.96
N ASP A 293 -6.12 -2.07 -9.93
CA ASP A 293 -7.39 -1.37 -9.80
C ASP A 293 -7.28 -0.08 -8.96
N GLU A 294 -6.10 0.18 -8.39
CA GLU A 294 -5.84 1.22 -7.39
C GLU A 294 -6.83 1.10 -6.22
N THR A 295 -6.97 -0.13 -5.69
CA THR A 295 -8.00 -0.43 -4.69
C THR A 295 -7.79 0.34 -3.39
N VAL A 296 -8.70 1.26 -3.07
CA VAL A 296 -8.64 2.10 -1.86
C VAL A 296 -10.02 2.19 -1.19
N PHE A 297 -10.13 1.83 0.09
CA PHE A 297 -11.42 1.77 0.82
C PHE A 297 -12.55 1.02 0.08
N GLY A 298 -12.19 0.00 -0.71
CA GLY A 298 -13.11 -0.78 -1.54
C GLY A 298 -13.54 -0.10 -2.85
N HIS A 299 -13.09 1.13 -3.12
CA HIS A 299 -13.16 1.74 -4.44
C HIS A 299 -12.09 1.16 -5.35
N LYS A 300 -12.39 1.10 -6.64
CA LYS A 300 -11.51 0.59 -7.71
C LYS A 300 -11.48 1.61 -8.86
N PRO A 301 -10.91 2.80 -8.65
CA PRO A 301 -10.99 3.90 -9.60
C PRO A 301 -10.44 3.52 -10.98
N PHE A 302 -9.33 2.78 -11.05
CA PHE A 302 -8.75 2.38 -12.33
C PHE A 302 -9.60 1.37 -13.09
N LEU A 303 -10.34 0.50 -12.39
CA LEU A 303 -11.33 -0.37 -13.03
C LEU A 303 -12.47 0.42 -13.68
N VAL A 304 -12.97 1.46 -13.00
CA VAL A 304 -14.03 2.34 -13.52
C VAL A 304 -13.52 3.16 -14.72
N VAL A 305 -12.32 3.72 -14.63
CA VAL A 305 -11.70 4.48 -15.72
C VAL A 305 -11.44 3.58 -16.93
N ALA A 306 -10.94 2.35 -16.73
CA ALA A 306 -10.72 1.39 -17.81
C ALA A 306 -12.02 0.99 -18.52
N ASP A 307 -13.06 0.59 -17.78
CA ASP A 307 -14.38 0.27 -18.36
C ASP A 307 -14.91 1.44 -19.21
N TYR A 308 -14.85 2.66 -18.67
CA TYR A 308 -15.33 3.86 -19.35
C TYR A 308 -14.58 4.11 -20.67
N LEU A 309 -13.24 4.07 -20.65
CA LEU A 309 -12.41 4.33 -21.82
C LEU A 309 -12.50 3.20 -22.86
N THR A 310 -12.58 1.93 -22.43
CA THR A 310 -12.69 0.79 -23.34
C THR A 310 -14.02 0.74 -24.06
N ARG A 311 -15.13 1.09 -23.39
CA ARG A 311 -16.42 1.30 -24.07
C ARG A 311 -16.37 2.39 -25.14
N ARG A 312 -15.47 3.37 -24.98
CA ARG A 312 -15.25 4.47 -25.92
C ARG A 312 -14.20 4.17 -27.00
N GLY A 313 -13.73 2.93 -27.09
CA GLY A 313 -12.85 2.50 -28.17
C GLY A 313 -11.35 2.63 -27.89
N ILE A 314 -10.95 2.90 -26.64
CA ILE A 314 -9.55 2.99 -26.20
C ILE A 314 -9.16 1.70 -25.46
N ALA A 315 -8.08 1.04 -25.88
CA ALA A 315 -7.54 -0.08 -25.10
C ALA A 315 -6.91 0.45 -23.80
N VAL A 316 -7.09 -0.24 -22.67
CA VAL A 316 -6.54 0.22 -21.39
C VAL A 316 -5.73 -0.88 -20.73
N LEU A 317 -4.44 -0.59 -20.49
CA LEU A 317 -3.55 -1.42 -19.69
C LEU A 317 -3.53 -0.91 -18.25
N ARG A 318 -3.80 -1.82 -17.33
CA ARG A 318 -3.63 -1.63 -15.88
C ARG A 318 -2.71 -2.72 -15.36
N TYR A 319 -1.83 -2.42 -14.43
CA TYR A 319 -0.87 -3.39 -13.91
C TYR A 319 -0.68 -3.24 -12.41
N ASP A 320 -0.33 -4.34 -11.74
CA ASP A 320 0.01 -4.33 -10.32
C ASP A 320 1.42 -3.74 -10.17
N ASP A 321 1.63 -2.87 -9.18
CA ASP A 321 2.96 -2.32 -8.91
C ASP A 321 3.99 -3.42 -8.65
N ARG A 322 5.27 -3.13 -8.90
CA ARG A 322 6.37 -4.07 -8.56
C ARG A 322 6.25 -4.57 -7.12
N GLY A 323 6.32 -5.89 -6.93
CA GLY A 323 6.18 -6.55 -5.62
C GLY A 323 4.75 -6.58 -5.06
N VAL A 324 3.74 -6.18 -5.83
CA VAL A 324 2.33 -6.18 -5.44
C VAL A 324 1.53 -7.13 -6.34
N GLY A 325 0.46 -7.71 -5.80
CA GLY A 325 -0.43 -8.59 -6.55
C GLY A 325 0.32 -9.77 -7.16
N ARG A 326 0.30 -9.86 -8.50
CA ARG A 326 1.00 -10.91 -9.26
C ARG A 326 2.34 -10.45 -9.85
N SER A 327 2.74 -9.20 -9.63
CA SER A 327 4.03 -8.66 -10.07
C SER A 327 5.18 -9.13 -9.15
N SER A 328 6.35 -9.40 -9.73
CA SER A 328 7.58 -9.66 -8.98
C SER A 328 8.28 -8.36 -8.56
N GLY A 329 9.42 -8.46 -7.88
CA GLY A 329 10.22 -7.32 -7.44
C GLY A 329 10.00 -6.94 -5.97
N ASN A 330 10.61 -5.84 -5.55
CA ASN A 330 10.56 -5.37 -4.16
C ASN A 330 10.08 -3.91 -4.12
N PHE A 331 8.82 -3.72 -3.73
CA PHE A 331 8.23 -2.39 -3.57
C PHE A 331 9.00 -1.51 -2.56
N GLY A 332 9.36 -2.06 -1.39
CA GLY A 332 9.96 -1.30 -0.30
C GLY A 332 11.36 -0.76 -0.57
N ALA A 333 12.05 -1.30 -1.59
CA ALA A 333 13.34 -0.81 -2.05
C ALA A 333 13.24 0.15 -3.24
N ALA A 334 12.07 0.29 -3.85
CA ALA A 334 11.86 1.06 -5.05
C ALA A 334 11.67 2.55 -4.77
N THR A 335 11.95 3.36 -5.78
CA THR A 335 11.72 4.81 -5.81
C THR A 335 10.77 5.18 -6.94
N THR A 336 10.30 6.44 -6.95
CA THR A 336 9.53 7.00 -8.07
C THR A 336 10.24 6.85 -9.42
N ALA A 337 11.57 6.90 -9.44
CA ALA A 337 12.35 6.69 -10.66
C ALA A 337 12.24 5.23 -11.17
N ASP A 338 12.17 4.26 -10.28
CA ASP A 338 12.01 2.86 -10.65
C ASP A 338 10.59 2.57 -11.15
N PHE A 339 9.57 3.18 -10.52
CA PHE A 339 8.20 3.14 -11.04
C PHE A 339 8.08 3.79 -12.43
N ALA A 340 8.89 4.81 -12.74
CA ALA A 340 8.96 5.38 -14.10
C ALA A 340 9.54 4.42 -15.12
N LYS A 341 10.58 3.64 -14.77
CA LYS A 341 11.09 2.59 -15.66
C LYS A 341 10.04 1.50 -15.91
N ASP A 342 9.26 1.14 -14.89
CA ASP A 342 8.16 0.18 -15.01
C ASP A 342 7.04 0.68 -15.92
N ALA A 343 6.62 1.94 -15.76
CA ALA A 343 5.63 2.56 -16.62
C ALA A 343 6.11 2.66 -18.08
N GLU A 344 7.40 2.97 -18.29
CA GLU A 344 8.02 2.92 -19.62
C GLU A 344 8.09 1.49 -20.18
N ALA A 345 8.29 0.48 -19.33
CA ALA A 345 8.24 -0.92 -19.73
C ALA A 345 6.82 -1.35 -20.16
N ALA A 346 5.78 -0.88 -19.46
CA ALA A 346 4.39 -1.06 -19.85
C ALA A 346 4.10 -0.41 -21.22
N TRP A 347 4.64 0.79 -21.45
CA TRP A 347 4.57 1.46 -22.76
C TRP A 347 5.26 0.64 -23.86
N ARG A 348 6.50 0.19 -23.62
CA ARG A 348 7.24 -0.67 -24.55
C ARG A 348 6.50 -1.97 -24.85
N HIS A 349 5.89 -2.60 -23.84
CA HIS A 349 5.08 -3.80 -24.03
C HIS A 349 3.92 -3.56 -25.01
N LEU A 350 3.16 -2.46 -24.85
CA LEU A 350 2.10 -2.12 -25.79
C LEU A 350 2.60 -1.84 -27.21
N MET A 351 3.81 -1.29 -27.37
CA MET A 351 4.42 -1.07 -28.70
C MET A 351 4.68 -2.36 -29.48
N THR A 352 4.79 -3.51 -28.80
CA THR A 352 5.03 -4.80 -29.45
C THR A 352 3.75 -5.42 -30.04
N ARG A 353 2.57 -4.88 -29.71
CA ARG A 353 1.29 -5.52 -30.03
C ARG A 353 0.70 -5.01 -31.34
N LYS A 354 0.26 -5.94 -32.20
CA LYS A 354 -0.28 -5.63 -33.54
C LYS A 354 -1.69 -5.03 -33.52
N ASP A 355 -2.43 -5.27 -32.45
CA ASP A 355 -3.78 -4.76 -32.21
C ASP A 355 -3.79 -3.45 -31.41
N ILE A 356 -2.62 -2.84 -31.16
CA ILE A 356 -2.47 -1.49 -30.58
C ILE A 356 -1.86 -0.56 -31.63
N ASP A 357 -2.39 0.66 -31.74
CA ASP A 357 -1.79 1.72 -32.56
C ASP A 357 -0.62 2.31 -31.79
N ALA A 358 0.60 1.98 -32.20
CA ALA A 358 1.82 2.45 -31.57
C ALA A 358 1.92 3.99 -31.49
N ARG A 359 1.24 4.73 -32.38
CA ARG A 359 1.22 6.21 -32.36
C ARG A 359 0.11 6.78 -31.48
N GLY A 360 -0.73 5.92 -30.91
CA GLY A 360 -1.93 6.26 -30.15
C GLY A 360 -1.83 5.99 -28.64
N VAL A 361 -0.64 5.70 -28.11
CA VAL A 361 -0.48 5.28 -26.71
C VAL A 361 -0.10 6.44 -25.79
N GLY A 362 -0.94 6.70 -24.81
CA GLY A 362 -0.73 7.72 -23.77
C GLY A 362 -0.69 7.15 -22.36
N LEU A 363 -0.36 8.03 -21.41
CA LEU A 363 -0.20 7.70 -19.98
C LEU A 363 -1.24 8.46 -19.15
N ILE A 364 -1.86 7.79 -18.20
CA ILE A 364 -2.79 8.39 -17.23
C ILE A 364 -2.25 8.05 -15.84
N GLY A 365 -1.79 9.06 -15.12
CA GLY A 365 -1.23 8.89 -13.79
C GLY A 365 -2.08 9.55 -12.72
N HIS A 366 -2.30 8.88 -11.61
CA HIS A 366 -2.99 9.45 -10.44
C HIS A 366 -1.99 9.72 -9.30
N SER A 367 -2.06 10.90 -8.68
CA SER A 367 -1.19 11.30 -7.57
C SER A 367 0.30 11.13 -7.91
N GLU A 368 1.06 10.29 -7.21
CA GLU A 368 2.44 9.94 -7.60
C GLU A 368 2.54 9.36 -9.03
N GLY A 369 1.55 8.59 -9.49
CA GLY A 369 1.49 8.10 -10.85
C GLY A 369 1.52 9.19 -11.91
N ALA A 370 1.01 10.40 -11.60
CA ALA A 370 1.13 11.55 -12.50
C ALA A 370 2.59 12.02 -12.62
N ILE A 371 3.36 11.98 -11.51
CA ILE A 371 4.80 12.24 -11.54
C ILE A 371 5.48 11.20 -12.42
N VAL A 372 5.22 9.92 -12.17
CA VAL A 372 5.75 8.79 -12.95
C VAL A 372 5.48 8.98 -14.44
N ALA A 373 4.24 9.30 -14.83
CA ALA A 373 3.85 9.57 -16.21
C ALA A 373 4.65 10.73 -16.84
N THR A 374 4.85 11.82 -16.09
CA THR A 374 5.63 12.98 -16.59
C THR A 374 7.12 12.69 -16.70
N ILE A 375 7.69 11.86 -15.82
CA ILE A 375 9.10 11.42 -15.94
C ILE A 375 9.28 10.65 -17.25
N VAL A 376 8.39 9.70 -17.55
CA VAL A 376 8.42 8.93 -18.80
C VAL A 376 8.24 9.85 -20.01
N ALA A 377 7.21 10.69 -20.03
CA ALA A 377 6.93 11.56 -21.17
C ALA A 377 7.98 12.66 -21.39
N ALA A 378 8.74 13.04 -20.36
CA ALA A 378 9.88 13.94 -20.47
C ALA A 378 11.10 13.29 -21.16
N GLY A 379 11.22 11.96 -21.09
CA GLY A 379 12.28 11.18 -21.75
C GLY A 379 11.85 10.54 -23.08
N ASN A 380 10.54 10.34 -23.28
CA ASN A 380 9.99 9.63 -24.43
C ASN A 380 8.96 10.49 -25.19
N HIS A 381 9.41 11.10 -26.29
CA HIS A 381 8.57 11.95 -27.14
C HIS A 381 7.58 11.16 -28.03
N SER A 382 7.59 9.83 -27.98
CA SER A 382 6.62 8.98 -28.70
C SER A 382 5.33 8.77 -27.90
N VAL A 383 5.29 9.19 -26.62
CA VAL A 383 4.05 9.21 -25.83
C VAL A 383 3.04 10.15 -26.47
N LYS A 384 1.84 9.66 -26.80
CA LYS A 384 0.83 10.41 -27.54
C LYS A 384 0.15 11.49 -26.71
N PHE A 385 -0.07 11.24 -25.42
CA PHE A 385 -0.67 12.18 -24.49
C PHE A 385 -0.35 11.80 -23.04
N VAL A 386 -0.46 12.76 -22.13
CA VAL A 386 -0.37 12.55 -20.68
C VAL A 386 -1.63 13.12 -20.01
N VAL A 387 -2.26 12.33 -19.14
CA VAL A 387 -3.31 12.79 -18.22
C VAL A 387 -2.75 12.72 -16.80
N MET A 388 -2.69 13.87 -16.13
CA MET A 388 -2.30 13.99 -14.72
C MET A 388 -3.57 14.16 -13.89
N LEU A 389 -3.86 13.19 -13.03
CA LEU A 389 -4.97 13.22 -12.09
C LEU A 389 -4.42 13.50 -10.69
N ALA A 390 -4.75 14.66 -10.11
CA ALA A 390 -4.23 15.08 -8.80
C ALA A 390 -2.69 15.04 -8.71
N GLY A 391 -2.01 15.40 -9.80
CA GLY A 391 -0.55 15.40 -9.89
C GLY A 391 0.10 16.65 -9.30
N LEU A 392 1.42 16.56 -9.07
CA LEU A 392 2.20 17.64 -8.46
C LEU A 392 2.71 18.66 -9.49
N GLY A 393 2.56 19.93 -9.16
CA GLY A 393 3.15 21.08 -9.86
C GLY A 393 4.19 21.83 -9.05
N ILE A 394 4.19 21.67 -7.73
CA ILE A 394 5.15 22.27 -6.80
C ILE A 394 6.06 21.19 -6.19
N PRO A 395 7.20 21.54 -5.58
CA PRO A 395 8.10 20.59 -4.95
C PRO A 395 7.38 19.66 -3.97
N ALA A 396 7.72 18.37 -4.00
CA ALA A 396 7.04 17.34 -3.21
C ALA A 396 7.12 17.57 -1.70
N GLN A 397 8.21 18.16 -1.20
CA GLN A 397 8.31 18.58 0.20
C GLN A 397 7.20 19.56 0.58
N GLU A 398 6.93 20.58 -0.24
CA GLU A 398 5.89 21.58 0.06
C GLU A 398 4.50 20.93 0.12
N VAL A 399 4.26 19.93 -0.73
CA VAL A 399 3.02 19.14 -0.70
C VAL A 399 2.93 18.33 0.60
N LEU A 400 3.98 17.60 0.99
CA LEU A 400 4.00 16.82 2.23
C LEU A 400 3.85 17.71 3.48
N GLU A 401 4.46 18.89 3.49
CA GLU A 401 4.28 19.87 4.56
C GLU A 401 2.83 20.36 4.65
N ALA A 402 2.22 20.72 3.52
CA ALA A 402 0.82 21.12 3.48
C ALA A 402 -0.12 20.00 3.94
N GLN A 403 0.10 18.77 3.47
CA GLN A 403 -0.65 17.58 3.90
C GLN A 403 -0.58 17.36 5.41
N GLY A 404 0.63 17.42 5.98
CA GLY A 404 0.82 17.24 7.42
C GLY A 404 0.10 18.29 8.27
N LEU A 405 0.15 19.56 7.84
CA LEU A 405 -0.55 20.65 8.52
C LEU A 405 -2.07 20.48 8.45
N ASP A 406 -2.62 20.14 7.28
CA ASP A 406 -4.06 19.96 7.10
C ASP A 406 -4.59 18.73 7.82
N ALA A 407 -3.83 17.63 7.82
CA ALA A 407 -4.14 16.46 8.62
C ALA A 407 -4.20 16.81 10.12
N GLY A 408 -3.24 17.61 10.61
CA GLY A 408 -3.24 18.08 11.98
C GLY A 408 -4.48 18.93 12.32
N ARG A 409 -4.85 19.86 11.44
CA ARG A 409 -6.07 20.69 11.59
C ARG A 409 -7.34 19.84 11.62
N ALA A 410 -7.45 18.87 10.72
CA ALA A 410 -8.60 17.97 10.65
C ALA A 410 -8.78 17.14 11.93
N MET A 411 -7.69 16.88 12.67
CA MET A 411 -7.72 16.21 13.97
C MET A 411 -7.83 17.16 15.17
N GLY A 412 -8.03 18.46 14.93
CA GLY A 412 -8.23 19.46 15.99
C GLY A 412 -6.95 19.93 16.68
N ILE A 413 -5.78 19.75 16.05
CA ILE A 413 -4.54 20.36 16.53
C ILE A 413 -4.64 21.88 16.31
N SER A 414 -4.33 22.67 17.34
CA SER A 414 -4.38 24.13 17.27
C SER A 414 -3.29 24.71 16.35
N GLU A 415 -3.56 25.86 15.73
CA GLU A 415 -2.55 26.56 14.94
C GLU A 415 -1.30 26.92 15.75
N GLU A 416 -1.45 27.19 17.05
CA GLU A 416 -0.34 27.44 17.97
C GLU A 416 0.59 26.22 18.07
N LEU A 417 0.02 25.03 18.26
CA LEU A 417 0.79 23.79 18.34
C LEU A 417 1.40 23.43 16.97
N LEU A 418 0.67 23.63 15.87
CA LEU A 418 1.22 23.46 14.52
C LEU A 418 2.38 24.42 14.23
N ALA A 419 2.29 25.67 14.68
CA ALA A 419 3.37 26.64 14.57
C ALA A 419 4.59 26.24 15.40
N LYS A 420 4.37 25.68 16.60
CA LYS A 420 5.42 25.17 17.48
C LYS A 420 6.17 23.97 16.89
N VAL A 421 5.48 23.03 16.22
CA VAL A 421 6.09 21.83 15.63
C VAL A 421 6.82 22.12 14.31
N ARG A 422 6.41 23.15 13.57
CA ARG A 422 6.88 23.43 12.19
C ARG A 422 8.40 23.56 12.03
N PRO A 423 9.15 24.24 12.92
CA PRO A 423 10.61 24.34 12.79
C PRO A 423 11.30 22.97 12.86
N TYR A 424 10.82 22.08 13.74
CA TYR A 424 11.35 20.72 13.87
C TYR A 424 11.08 19.90 12.61
N ASN A 425 9.87 20.01 12.04
CA ASN A 425 9.56 19.37 10.76
C ASN A 425 10.50 19.85 9.64
N ALA A 426 10.81 21.15 9.59
CA ALA A 426 11.75 21.69 8.61
C ALA A 426 13.16 21.12 8.77
N GLU A 427 13.63 20.94 10.01
CA GLU A 427 14.91 20.27 10.29
C GLU A 427 14.89 18.79 9.88
N VAL A 428 13.80 18.07 10.18
CA VAL A 428 13.62 16.67 9.75
C VAL A 428 13.67 16.56 8.22
N TYR A 429 12.94 17.42 7.48
CA TYR A 429 12.99 17.44 6.02
C TYR A 429 14.38 17.79 5.48
N ALA A 430 15.11 18.69 6.13
CA ALA A 430 16.49 19.00 5.75
C ALA A 430 17.40 17.75 5.87
N VAL A 431 17.24 16.96 6.93
CA VAL A 431 17.96 15.69 7.10
C VAL A 431 17.53 14.66 6.06
N MET A 432 16.24 14.53 5.77
CA MET A 432 15.72 13.61 4.74
C MET A 432 16.28 13.93 3.36
N LYS A 433 16.44 15.22 3.02
CA LYS A 433 17.03 15.68 1.76
C LYS A 433 18.55 15.56 1.70
N SER A 434 19.24 15.56 2.85
CA SER A 434 20.71 15.48 2.88
C SER A 434 21.24 14.15 2.31
N ASP A 435 22.48 14.10 1.84
CA ASP A 435 23.14 12.86 1.38
C ASP A 435 23.79 12.03 2.50
N LEU A 436 23.40 12.30 3.75
CA LEU A 436 23.92 11.57 4.91
C LEU A 436 23.63 10.06 4.81
N PRO A 437 24.55 9.20 5.28
CA PRO A 437 24.28 7.79 5.46
C PRO A 437 23.06 7.57 6.35
N ALA A 438 22.29 6.51 6.09
CA ALA A 438 21.01 6.25 6.78
C ALA A 438 21.14 6.27 8.32
N ALA A 439 22.21 5.68 8.87
CA ALA A 439 22.44 5.66 10.32
C ALA A 439 22.70 7.06 10.91
N GLU A 440 23.41 7.93 10.19
CA GLU A 440 23.66 9.29 10.64
C GLU A 440 22.42 10.17 10.50
N ALA A 441 21.71 10.05 9.38
CA ALA A 441 20.43 10.73 9.17
C ALA A 441 19.41 10.32 10.25
N GLN A 442 19.36 9.04 10.60
CA GLN A 442 18.53 8.49 11.67
C GLN A 442 18.84 9.17 13.01
N ALA A 443 20.11 9.18 13.42
CA ALA A 443 20.53 9.79 14.67
C ALA A 443 20.20 11.30 14.73
N ARG A 444 20.30 12.01 13.60
CA ARG A 444 19.94 13.43 13.54
C ARG A 444 18.43 13.65 13.66
N ILE A 445 17.60 12.84 12.99
CA ILE A 445 16.15 12.94 13.16
C ILE A 445 15.76 12.58 14.60
N ASP A 446 16.33 11.52 15.17
CA ASP A 446 16.07 11.13 16.56
C ASP A 446 16.40 12.27 17.55
N ALA A 447 17.51 12.99 17.33
CA ALA A 447 17.86 14.15 18.13
C ALA A 447 16.86 15.32 17.99
N VAL A 448 16.35 15.57 16.78
CA VAL A 448 15.32 16.60 16.53
C VAL A 448 14.01 16.20 17.22
N LEU A 449 13.60 14.93 17.12
CA LEU A 449 12.39 14.41 17.74
C LEU A 449 12.49 14.41 19.27
N ALA A 450 13.65 14.06 19.84
CA ALA A 450 13.86 14.14 21.29
C ALA A 450 13.79 15.58 21.82
N ARG A 451 14.30 16.56 21.04
CA ARG A 451 14.16 17.98 21.39
C ARG A 451 12.71 18.43 21.32
N LEU A 452 12.01 18.07 20.25
CA LEU A 452 10.58 18.35 20.13
C LEU A 452 9.79 17.74 21.28
N GLU A 453 10.05 16.49 21.63
CA GLU A 453 9.41 15.84 22.77
C GLU A 453 9.70 16.59 24.08
N SER A 454 10.92 17.10 24.28
CA SER A 454 11.26 17.90 25.47
C SER A 454 10.49 19.22 25.54
N ASP A 455 10.22 19.85 24.40
CA ASP A 455 9.63 21.19 24.33
C ASP A 455 8.09 21.19 24.44
N LEU A 456 7.47 20.01 24.37
CA LEU A 456 6.01 19.85 24.39
C LEU A 456 5.48 19.53 25.79
N ALA A 457 4.33 20.12 26.13
CA ALA A 457 3.56 19.75 27.31
C ALA A 457 2.96 18.33 27.16
N PRO A 458 2.66 17.62 28.26
CA PRO A 458 2.17 16.24 28.19
C PRO A 458 0.91 16.05 27.32
N ASP A 459 -0.01 17.00 27.32
CA ASP A 459 -1.21 16.96 26.50
C ASP A 459 -0.92 17.23 25.01
N GLU A 460 0.04 18.12 24.72
CA GLU A 460 0.54 18.35 23.36
C GLU A 460 1.20 17.08 22.80
N LYS A 461 2.07 16.43 23.58
CA LYS A 461 2.70 15.14 23.21
C LYS A 461 1.66 14.09 22.89
N ALA A 462 0.61 13.97 23.70
CA ALA A 462 -0.46 13.00 23.47
C ALA A 462 -1.24 13.28 22.17
N ARG A 463 -1.42 14.56 21.81
CA ARG A 463 -2.10 14.98 20.58
C ARG A 463 -1.27 14.73 19.33
N ILE A 464 0.04 14.96 19.37
CA ILE A 464 0.88 14.84 18.17
C ILE A 464 1.60 13.49 18.05
N GLY A 465 1.71 12.73 19.14
CA GLY A 465 2.34 11.41 19.18
C GLY A 465 1.92 10.47 18.04
N PRO A 466 0.63 10.36 17.71
CA PRO A 466 0.15 9.53 16.59
C PRO A 466 0.67 9.92 15.19
N PHE A 467 1.22 11.13 15.02
CA PHE A 467 1.71 11.65 13.73
C PHE A 467 3.20 11.41 13.51
N PHE A 468 3.95 11.00 14.55
CA PHE A 468 5.36 10.68 14.38
C PHE A 468 5.53 9.31 13.76
N ASN A 469 6.02 9.31 12.52
CA ASN A 469 6.63 8.12 11.94
C ASN A 469 7.94 7.82 12.68
N SER A 470 8.28 6.54 12.81
CA SER A 470 9.65 6.17 13.19
C SER A 470 10.62 6.76 12.18
N SER A 471 11.75 7.30 12.62
CA SER A 471 12.69 7.97 11.72
C SER A 471 13.24 7.04 10.63
N ALA A 472 13.26 5.73 10.87
CA ALA A 472 13.64 4.74 9.85
C ALA A 472 12.66 4.72 8.66
N ALA A 473 11.36 4.89 8.93
CA ALA A 473 10.35 5.00 7.88
C ALA A 473 10.49 6.33 7.09
N MET A 474 10.88 7.41 7.78
CA MET A 474 11.19 8.70 7.16
C MET A 474 12.46 8.67 6.29
N LEU A 475 13.26 7.61 6.39
CA LEU A 475 14.52 7.45 5.66
C LEU A 475 14.48 6.33 4.63
N SER A 476 13.29 5.79 4.33
CA SER A 476 13.14 4.84 3.22
C SER A 476 13.66 5.44 1.90
N PRO A 477 14.18 4.61 0.97
CA PRO A 477 14.67 5.09 -0.32
C PRO A 477 13.63 5.95 -1.06
N TRP A 478 12.37 5.49 -1.07
CA TRP A 478 11.25 6.23 -1.65
C TRP A 478 11.07 7.61 -1.02
N ILE A 479 10.94 7.71 0.31
CA ILE A 479 10.72 9.00 0.98
C ILE A 479 11.86 9.99 0.69
N ARG A 480 13.12 9.53 0.77
CA ARG A 480 14.29 10.38 0.52
C ARG A 480 14.37 10.84 -0.93
N SER A 481 13.96 10.00 -1.87
CA SER A 481 13.84 10.38 -3.28
C SER A 481 12.69 11.37 -3.49
N PHE A 482 11.52 11.08 -2.93
CA PHE A 482 10.30 11.85 -3.12
C PHE A 482 10.43 13.26 -2.54
N VAL A 483 10.95 13.44 -1.31
CA VAL A 483 11.13 14.77 -0.70
C VAL A 483 12.07 15.69 -1.51
N ARG A 484 13.00 15.10 -2.28
CA ARG A 484 13.92 15.85 -3.15
C ARG A 484 13.31 16.16 -4.53
N TYR A 485 12.15 15.59 -4.83
CA TYR A 485 11.55 15.69 -6.15
C TYR A 485 10.97 17.08 -6.41
N ASP A 486 11.39 17.68 -7.51
CA ASP A 486 10.84 18.90 -8.08
C ASP A 486 10.22 18.60 -9.46
N PRO A 487 8.89 18.70 -9.62
CA PRO A 487 8.21 18.38 -10.87
C PRO A 487 8.58 19.31 -12.02
N ALA A 488 8.98 20.56 -11.75
CA ALA A 488 9.19 21.57 -12.79
C ALA A 488 10.26 21.15 -13.82
N ALA A 489 11.29 20.44 -13.38
CA ALA A 489 12.37 19.95 -14.25
C ALA A 489 11.88 18.92 -15.28
N HIS A 490 10.95 18.05 -14.91
CA HIS A 490 10.36 17.07 -15.83
C HIS A 490 9.26 17.70 -16.68
N LEU A 491 8.36 18.48 -16.07
CA LEU A 491 7.26 19.14 -16.77
C LEU A 491 7.75 20.01 -17.93
N ARG A 492 8.81 20.80 -17.76
CA ARG A 492 9.40 21.61 -18.86
C ARG A 492 9.89 20.79 -20.05
N ARG A 493 10.12 19.49 -19.89
CA ARG A 493 10.60 18.59 -20.96
C ARG A 493 9.46 17.81 -21.62
N VAL A 494 8.27 17.76 -21.04
CA VAL A 494 7.13 17.07 -21.64
C VAL A 494 6.70 17.80 -22.93
N ARG A 495 6.67 17.07 -24.05
CA ARG A 495 6.25 17.58 -25.37
C ARG A 495 4.88 17.06 -25.81
N ALA A 496 4.44 15.93 -25.25
CA ALA A 496 3.11 15.39 -25.51
C ALA A 496 2.03 16.37 -25.01
N PRO A 497 0.84 16.40 -25.64
CA PRO A 497 -0.34 17.04 -25.07
C PRO A 497 -0.58 16.62 -23.62
N VAL A 498 -0.94 17.57 -22.76
CA VAL A 498 -1.19 17.32 -21.34
C VAL A 498 -2.59 17.75 -20.92
N LEU A 499 -3.30 16.85 -20.25
CA LEU A 499 -4.49 17.15 -19.45
C LEU A 499 -4.12 17.03 -17.96
N ALA A 500 -4.06 18.15 -17.25
CA ALA A 500 -3.89 18.17 -15.81
C ALA A 500 -5.23 18.50 -15.13
N LEU A 501 -5.73 17.57 -14.32
CA LEU A 501 -6.95 17.74 -13.54
C LEU A 501 -6.62 17.68 -12.05
N ALA A 502 -7.29 18.54 -11.28
CA ALA A 502 -7.30 18.48 -9.82
C ALA A 502 -8.73 18.59 -9.28
N GLY A 503 -9.02 17.91 -8.17
CA GLY A 503 -10.28 18.08 -7.47
C GLY A 503 -10.29 19.38 -6.66
N GLY A 504 -11.35 20.18 -6.77
CA GLY A 504 -11.47 21.45 -6.04
C GLY A 504 -11.55 21.31 -4.52
N LYS A 505 -11.84 20.11 -4.01
CA LYS A 505 -11.82 19.74 -2.59
C LYS A 505 -10.65 18.80 -2.26
N ASP A 506 -9.65 18.70 -3.12
CA ASP A 506 -8.46 17.91 -2.84
C ASP A 506 -7.65 18.55 -1.70
N ILE A 507 -7.60 17.84 -0.57
CA ILE A 507 -6.80 18.25 0.60
C ILE A 507 -5.40 17.64 0.60
N GLN A 508 -5.13 16.64 -0.24
CA GLN A 508 -3.85 15.96 -0.31
C GLN A 508 -2.92 16.69 -1.28
N VAL A 509 -3.44 17.10 -2.44
CA VAL A 509 -2.72 17.88 -3.44
C VAL A 509 -3.53 19.11 -3.77
N LYS A 510 -3.19 20.24 -3.13
CA LYS A 510 -3.95 21.50 -3.27
C LYS A 510 -4.07 21.91 -4.75
N ALA A 511 -5.30 22.02 -5.22
CA ALA A 511 -5.61 22.16 -6.63
C ALA A 511 -4.99 23.41 -7.27
N GLU A 512 -5.23 24.60 -6.70
CA GLU A 512 -4.78 25.87 -7.27
C GLU A 512 -3.26 25.98 -7.46
N PRO A 513 -2.41 25.80 -6.42
CA PRO A 513 -0.97 25.96 -6.59
C PRO A 513 -0.36 24.90 -7.52
N ASN A 514 -0.89 23.67 -7.51
CA ASN A 514 -0.41 22.61 -8.37
C ASN A 514 -0.82 22.81 -9.84
N ILE A 515 -2.08 23.12 -10.12
CA ILE A 515 -2.55 23.37 -11.50
C ILE A 515 -1.85 24.59 -12.11
N ALA A 516 -1.69 25.68 -11.34
CA ALA A 516 -0.97 26.86 -11.79
C ALA A 516 0.49 26.54 -12.14
N SER A 517 1.20 25.82 -11.25
CA SER A 517 2.61 25.49 -11.45
C SER A 517 2.83 24.45 -12.56
N ILE A 518 1.92 23.47 -12.71
CA ILE A 518 1.95 22.51 -13.84
C ILE A 518 1.86 23.26 -15.16
N ARG A 519 0.86 24.14 -15.30
CA ARG A 519 0.66 24.95 -16.50
C ARG A 519 1.90 25.79 -16.81
N ALA A 520 2.38 26.56 -15.82
CA ALA A 520 3.53 27.44 -16.00
C ALA A 520 4.80 26.66 -16.42
N ALA A 521 5.07 25.51 -15.80
CA ALA A 521 6.24 24.70 -16.13
C ALA A 521 6.15 24.12 -17.55
N LEU A 522 4.98 23.63 -17.97
CA LEU A 522 4.75 23.13 -19.33
C LEU A 522 4.88 24.23 -20.39
N GLU A 523 4.29 25.40 -20.14
CA GLU A 523 4.39 26.58 -21.02
C GLU A 523 5.84 27.06 -21.15
N GLN A 524 6.56 27.18 -20.03
CA GLN A 524 7.99 27.49 -20.02
C GLN A 524 8.82 26.45 -20.77
N GLY A 525 8.38 25.20 -20.74
CA GLY A 525 8.96 24.10 -21.51
C GLY A 525 8.72 24.18 -23.02
N GLY A 526 7.84 25.07 -23.49
CA GLY A 526 7.43 25.21 -24.88
C GLY A 526 6.33 24.24 -25.31
N ASN A 527 5.64 23.58 -24.37
CA ASN A 527 4.45 22.78 -24.69
C ASN A 527 3.30 23.71 -25.08
N ARG A 528 2.60 23.37 -26.17
CA ARG A 528 1.53 24.21 -26.77
C ARG A 528 0.15 23.61 -26.67
N ASP A 529 0.02 22.37 -26.20
CA ASP A 529 -1.27 21.69 -26.04
C ASP A 529 -1.45 21.29 -24.57
N ILE A 530 -1.82 22.29 -23.77
CA ILE A 530 -1.96 22.17 -22.32
C ILE A 530 -3.40 22.48 -21.95
N THR A 531 -4.05 21.50 -21.32
CA THR A 531 -5.30 21.71 -20.61
C THR A 531 -5.06 21.48 -19.13
N ALA A 532 -5.23 22.50 -18.29
CA ALA A 532 -5.05 22.39 -16.85
C ALA A 532 -6.27 22.99 -16.13
N GLU A 533 -7.03 22.16 -15.41
CA GLU A 533 -8.37 22.48 -14.90
C GLU A 533 -8.57 21.97 -13.47
N ILE A 534 -9.36 22.73 -12.71
CA ILE A 534 -9.85 22.31 -11.39
C ILE A 534 -11.31 21.92 -11.55
N LEU A 535 -11.65 20.71 -11.12
CA LEU A 535 -13.02 20.19 -11.15
C LEU A 535 -13.70 20.50 -9.80
N PRO A 536 -14.67 21.43 -9.74
CA PRO A 536 -15.27 21.85 -8.49
C PRO A 536 -15.95 20.68 -7.74
N GLY A 537 -15.81 20.66 -6.42
CA GLY A 537 -16.50 19.69 -5.56
C GLY A 537 -15.91 18.28 -5.52
N LEU A 538 -14.87 18.00 -6.31
CA LEU A 538 -14.22 16.68 -6.30
C LEU A 538 -13.05 16.62 -5.31
N ASN A 539 -12.88 15.49 -4.62
CA ASN A 539 -11.74 15.21 -3.74
C ASN A 539 -10.53 14.67 -4.52
N HIS A 540 -9.49 14.22 -3.79
CA HIS A 540 -8.28 13.63 -4.36
C HIS A 540 -8.54 12.45 -5.29
N LEU A 541 -9.49 11.57 -4.93
CA LEU A 541 -9.88 10.39 -5.71
C LEU A 541 -10.88 10.73 -6.85
N PHE A 542 -11.10 12.01 -7.13
CA PHE A 542 -12.10 12.50 -8.09
C PHE A 542 -13.54 12.07 -7.75
N GLN A 543 -13.87 11.89 -6.47
CA GLN A 543 -15.23 11.66 -6.00
C GLN A 543 -15.87 12.99 -5.58
N THR A 544 -17.17 13.13 -5.79
CA THR A 544 -17.97 14.23 -5.25
C THR A 544 -17.92 14.16 -3.72
N ALA A 545 -17.42 15.23 -3.11
CA ALA A 545 -17.12 15.26 -1.67
C ALA A 545 -17.74 16.48 -0.99
N GLU A 546 -17.95 16.40 0.32
CA GLU A 546 -18.44 17.53 1.12
C GLU A 546 -17.25 18.37 1.63
N THR A 547 -16.27 17.72 2.23
CA THR A 547 -15.06 18.34 2.78
C THR A 547 -13.80 17.96 2.00
N GLY A 548 -13.81 16.78 1.36
CA GLY A 548 -12.64 16.22 0.68
C GLY A 548 -11.69 15.41 1.58
N ASN A 549 -11.96 15.37 2.89
CA ASN A 549 -11.17 14.64 3.86
C ASN A 549 -11.19 13.11 3.60
N ILE A 550 -10.10 12.44 4.00
CA ILE A 550 -9.90 11.00 3.78
C ILE A 550 -10.96 10.15 4.51
N ASP A 551 -11.51 10.64 5.62
CA ASP A 551 -12.57 9.95 6.38
C ASP A 551 -13.92 9.88 5.64
N GLU A 552 -14.10 10.66 4.56
CA GLU A 552 -15.23 10.53 3.65
C GLU A 552 -15.09 9.30 2.75
N TYR A 553 -13.87 8.88 2.40
CA TYR A 553 -13.65 7.90 1.32
C TYR A 553 -14.37 6.56 1.57
N PRO A 554 -14.32 5.97 2.78
CA PRO A 554 -15.08 4.75 3.05
C PRO A 554 -16.59 4.96 2.87
N ARG A 555 -17.09 6.16 3.19
CA ARG A 555 -18.52 6.48 3.25
C ARG A 555 -19.13 6.75 1.87
N LEU A 556 -18.37 7.34 0.96
CA LEU A 556 -18.79 7.66 -0.40
C LEU A 556 -19.11 6.39 -1.19
N GLN A 557 -20.18 6.41 -1.99
CA GLN A 557 -20.52 5.30 -2.89
C GLN A 557 -19.91 5.47 -4.28
N GLU A 558 -19.85 6.72 -4.75
CA GLU A 558 -19.17 7.10 -5.99
C GLU A 558 -17.70 6.71 -5.90
N THR A 559 -17.20 5.98 -6.88
CA THR A 559 -15.79 5.60 -7.03
C THR A 559 -15.04 6.63 -7.85
N PHE A 560 -15.67 7.21 -8.88
CA PHE A 560 -15.06 8.22 -9.73
C PHE A 560 -16.14 9.08 -10.39
N ALA A 561 -16.05 10.40 -10.29
CA ALA A 561 -17.11 11.29 -10.75
C ALA A 561 -17.35 11.14 -12.27
N PRO A 562 -18.61 10.97 -12.71
CA PRO A 562 -18.95 10.92 -14.14
C PRO A 562 -18.48 12.14 -14.94
N SER A 563 -18.44 13.32 -14.31
CA SER A 563 -17.92 14.55 -14.92
C SER A 563 -16.43 14.45 -15.24
N ALA A 564 -15.64 13.89 -14.33
CA ALA A 564 -14.21 13.64 -14.53
C ALA A 564 -13.97 12.56 -15.59
N LEU A 565 -14.71 11.43 -15.54
CA LEU A 565 -14.66 10.38 -16.57
C LEU A 565 -14.93 10.96 -17.97
N LYS A 566 -16.00 11.74 -18.11
CA LYS A 566 -16.36 12.40 -19.36
C LYS A 566 -15.24 13.33 -19.83
N ARG A 567 -14.70 14.16 -18.94
CA ARG A 567 -13.64 15.11 -19.29
C ARG A 567 -12.39 14.40 -19.83
N ILE A 568 -11.96 13.33 -19.15
CA ILE A 568 -10.81 12.50 -19.55
C ILE A 568 -11.09 11.84 -20.92
N GLY A 569 -12.23 11.15 -21.05
CA GLY A 569 -12.57 10.41 -22.26
C GLY A 569 -12.78 11.28 -23.49
N ASP A 570 -13.41 12.45 -23.35
CA ASP A 570 -13.60 13.40 -24.46
C ASP A 570 -12.25 13.96 -24.92
N TRP A 571 -11.40 14.39 -23.98
CA TRP A 571 -10.07 14.95 -24.28
C TRP A 571 -9.15 13.94 -24.98
N ILE A 572 -9.17 12.68 -24.55
CA ILE A 572 -8.40 11.60 -25.19
C ILE A 572 -8.96 11.34 -26.60
N CYS A 573 -10.29 11.31 -26.78
CA CYS A 573 -10.88 11.07 -28.10
C CYS A 573 -10.55 12.17 -29.11
N GLU A 574 -10.51 13.44 -28.69
CA GLU A 574 -10.08 14.54 -29.56
C GLU A 574 -8.67 14.33 -30.13
N ARG A 575 -7.77 13.65 -29.39
CA ARG A 575 -6.35 13.46 -29.75
C ARG A 575 -6.06 12.13 -30.42
N THR A 576 -6.95 11.15 -30.26
CA THR A 576 -6.78 9.78 -30.76
C THR A 576 -7.78 9.41 -31.84
N GLY A 577 -8.79 10.24 -32.08
CA GLY A 577 -9.81 9.99 -33.10
C GLY A 577 -10.81 8.91 -32.71
N CYS A 578 -10.96 8.54 -31.43
CA CYS A 578 -12.08 7.69 -31.04
C CYS A 578 -13.41 8.42 -31.27
N LYS A 579 -14.40 7.71 -31.84
CA LYS A 579 -15.74 8.25 -31.99
C LYS A 579 -16.30 8.54 -30.60
N ALA A 580 -16.68 9.79 -30.33
CA ALA A 580 -17.49 10.12 -29.16
C ALA A 580 -18.79 9.30 -29.26
N GLY A 581 -18.83 8.17 -28.56
CA GLY A 581 -19.96 7.25 -28.60
C GLY A 581 -21.16 7.89 -27.92
N GLN A 582 -22.27 8.01 -28.67
CA GLN A 582 -23.61 8.17 -28.14
C GLN A 582 -23.79 7.16 -26.99
N GLN A 583 -24.24 7.65 -25.84
CA GLN A 583 -24.67 6.81 -24.73
C GLN A 583 -25.73 5.84 -25.26
N GLY A 584 -25.41 4.55 -25.26
CA GLY A 584 -26.36 3.46 -25.45
C GLY A 584 -26.58 2.78 -24.12
#